data_AF-A0A8D2LH96-F1
#
_entry.id   AF-A0A8D2LH96-F1
#
_cell.length_a   1.000
_cell.length_b   1.000
_cell.length_c   1.000
_cell.angle_alpha   90.00
_cell.angle_beta   90.00
_cell.angle_gamma   90.00
#
_symmetry.space_group_name_H-M   'P 1'
#
loop_
_entity.id
_entity.type
_entity.pdbx_description
1 polymer ?
#
loop_
_entity_poly.entity_id
_entity_poly.type
_entity_poly.pdbx_seq_one_letter_code
_entity_poly.pdbx_strand_id
1 'polypeptide(L)'
;AHLHVLGNLVGLFLQIIALSVCFSGFLSETAPSLRGPLGQHVLSSLRVIRNKCNIKKACPSNTFAFKIVSGAANVIGPFMCFDNVTVMSNIKNNIGRGLNIALVNGEFFKRLLVFLHKGTLVLMAAYDDPATKLNDEARNLIAELGSSYASKLGFRDNWIFIGGKGIKDKSPFEQYLKNDKQTNKYDGWPEVLEMEGCVPKKLD
;
A
#
# COMPACT_ATOMS: atom_id res chain seq x y z
N ALA A 1 -4.91 43.17 -46.01
CA ALA A 1 -4.46 42.45 -44.81
C ALA A 1 -5.60 41.79 -44.02
N HIS A 2 -6.72 42.49 -43.74
CA HIS A 2 -7.81 41.93 -42.92
C HIS A 2 -8.64 40.78 -43.56
N LEU A 3 -8.76 40.71 -44.89
CA LEU A 3 -9.54 39.65 -45.55
C LEU A 3 -8.82 38.28 -45.57
N HIS A 4 -7.48 38.29 -45.57
CA HIS A 4 -6.66 37.06 -45.54
C HIS A 4 -6.67 36.37 -44.17
N VAL A 5 -6.80 37.13 -43.08
CA VAL A 5 -6.82 36.60 -41.72
C VAL A 5 -8.15 35.91 -41.43
N LEU A 6 -9.27 36.42 -41.96
CA LEU A 6 -10.59 35.79 -41.80
C LEU A 6 -10.68 34.44 -42.55
N GLY A 7 -10.12 34.36 -43.76
CA GLY A 7 -10.11 33.12 -44.56
C GLY A 7 -9.35 31.98 -43.86
N ASN A 8 -8.23 32.29 -43.21
CA ASN A 8 -7.44 31.30 -42.48
C ASN A 8 -8.14 30.82 -41.18
N LEU A 9 -8.90 31.70 -40.51
CA LEU A 9 -9.66 31.30 -39.31
C LEU A 9 -10.83 30.36 -39.64
N VAL A 10 -11.54 30.62 -40.74
CA VAL A 10 -12.64 29.75 -41.21
C VAL A 10 -12.10 28.38 -41.66
N GLY A 11 -10.93 28.36 -42.32
CA GLY A 11 -10.26 27.11 -42.70
C GLY A 11 -9.87 26.23 -41.51
N LEU A 12 -9.34 26.82 -40.44
CA LEU A 12 -8.97 26.10 -39.22
C LEU A 12 -10.19 25.52 -38.50
N PHE A 13 -11.30 26.28 -38.46
CA PHE A 13 -12.56 25.81 -37.84
C PHE A 13 -13.16 24.62 -38.57
N LEU A 14 -13.14 24.62 -39.91
CA LEU A 14 -13.64 23.49 -40.71
C LEU A 14 -12.77 22.23 -40.54
N GLN A 15 -11.44 22.38 -40.37
CA GLN A 15 -10.55 21.26 -40.09
C GLN A 15 -10.78 20.65 -38.69
N ILE A 16 -11.02 21.47 -37.67
CA ILE A 16 -11.33 20.99 -36.31
C ILE A 16 -12.66 20.23 -36.28
N ILE A 17 -13.68 20.72 -37.00
CA ILE A 17 -14.97 20.02 -37.10
C ILE A 17 -14.82 18.69 -37.84
N ALA A 18 -14.06 18.65 -38.94
CA ALA A 18 -13.79 17.40 -39.67
C ALA A 18 -13.04 16.36 -38.81
N LEU A 19 -12.05 16.78 -38.01
CA LEU A 19 -11.36 15.92 -37.05
C LEU A 19 -12.28 15.41 -35.94
N SER A 20 -13.16 16.27 -35.41
CA SER A 20 -14.13 15.87 -34.38
C SER A 20 -15.15 14.87 -34.90
N VAL A 21 -15.67 15.06 -36.12
CA VAL A 21 -16.64 14.14 -36.74
C VAL A 21 -15.98 12.80 -37.07
N CYS A 22 -14.76 12.81 -37.58
CA CYS A 22 -13.97 11.58 -37.78
C CYS A 22 -13.70 10.86 -36.46
N PHE A 23 -13.36 11.57 -35.38
CA PHE A 23 -13.11 10.94 -34.07
C PHE A 23 -14.37 10.31 -33.46
N SER A 24 -15.55 10.93 -33.65
CA SER A 24 -16.82 10.32 -33.26
C SER A 24 -17.24 9.14 -34.14
N GLY A 25 -16.90 9.17 -35.44
CA GLY A 25 -17.15 8.05 -36.36
C GLY A 25 -16.25 6.83 -36.08
N PHE A 26 -14.99 7.06 -35.71
CA PHE A 26 -14.01 5.99 -35.44
C PHE A 26 -14.24 5.27 -34.11
N LEU A 27 -14.93 5.89 -33.14
CA LEU A 27 -15.33 5.23 -31.90
C LEU A 27 -16.59 4.35 -32.05
N SER A 28 -17.24 4.36 -33.22
CA SER A 28 -18.55 3.71 -33.40
C SER A 28 -18.50 2.31 -34.02
N GLU A 29 -17.34 1.76 -34.36
CA GLU A 29 -17.23 0.37 -34.83
C GLU A 29 -16.17 -0.39 -34.03
N THR A 30 -16.60 -1.51 -33.42
CA THR A 30 -15.84 -2.47 -32.59
C THR A 30 -15.85 -2.28 -31.06
N ALA A 31 -17.01 -1.98 -30.48
CA ALA A 31 -17.36 -2.55 -29.17
C ALA A 31 -18.47 -3.60 -29.36
N PRO A 32 -18.23 -4.90 -29.14
CA PRO A 32 -19.31 -5.89 -29.21
C PRO A 32 -20.38 -5.55 -28.15
N SER A 33 -21.60 -5.35 -28.63
CA SER A 33 -22.79 -5.09 -27.82
C SER A 33 -23.09 -6.29 -26.91
N LEU A 34 -22.72 -6.18 -25.62
CA LEU A 34 -23.12 -7.13 -24.58
C LEU A 34 -24.49 -6.75 -24.01
N ARG A 35 -25.52 -6.68 -24.85
CA ARG A 35 -26.92 -6.51 -24.43
C ARG A 35 -27.74 -7.75 -24.80
N GLY A 36 -27.30 -8.90 -24.32
CA GLY A 36 -28.08 -10.14 -24.34
C GLY A 36 -28.21 -10.72 -22.93
N PRO A 37 -29.26 -11.51 -22.62
CA PRO A 37 -29.47 -12.09 -21.29
C PRO A 37 -28.33 -13.02 -20.87
N LEU A 38 -27.54 -13.55 -21.82
CA LEU A 38 -26.34 -14.33 -21.56
C LEU A 38 -25.13 -13.50 -21.08
N GLY A 39 -25.06 -12.21 -21.42
CA GLY A 39 -23.95 -11.33 -21.04
C GLY A 39 -23.95 -10.96 -19.55
N GLN A 40 -25.14 -10.93 -18.94
CA GLN A 40 -25.30 -10.72 -17.50
C GLN A 40 -24.76 -11.91 -16.69
N HIS A 41 -24.88 -13.14 -17.22
CA HIS A 41 -24.42 -14.34 -16.54
C HIS A 41 -22.90 -14.51 -16.57
N VAL A 42 -22.22 -14.08 -17.65
CA VAL A 42 -20.75 -14.19 -17.76
C VAL A 42 -20.02 -13.20 -16.84
N LEU A 43 -20.52 -11.97 -16.69
CA LEU A 43 -19.93 -10.98 -15.78
C LEU A 43 -20.17 -11.28 -14.29
N SER A 44 -21.17 -12.09 -13.96
CA SER A 44 -21.47 -12.47 -12.57
C SER A 44 -20.60 -13.61 -12.03
N SER A 45 -19.90 -14.36 -12.89
CA SER A 45 -19.27 -15.63 -12.52
C SER A 45 -17.74 -15.66 -12.57
N LEU A 46 -17.05 -14.59 -12.99
CA LEU A 46 -15.65 -14.42 -12.61
C LEU A 46 -15.59 -13.86 -11.19
N ARG A 47 -16.00 -14.67 -10.20
CA ARG A 47 -15.48 -14.50 -8.84
C ARG A 47 -13.99 -14.73 -8.95
N VAL A 48 -13.23 -13.67 -9.21
CA VAL A 48 -11.78 -13.67 -8.96
C VAL A 48 -11.66 -14.10 -7.51
N ILE A 49 -11.23 -15.34 -7.27
CA ILE A 49 -11.02 -15.85 -5.93
C ILE A 49 -9.89 -14.99 -5.36
N ARG A 50 -10.27 -14.00 -4.56
CA ARG A 50 -9.31 -13.11 -3.92
C ARG A 50 -8.81 -13.80 -2.67
N ASN A 51 -7.51 -13.99 -2.60
CA ASN A 51 -6.86 -14.42 -1.38
C ASN A 51 -7.08 -13.36 -0.29
N LYS A 52 -7.01 -13.77 0.98
CA LYS A 52 -7.09 -12.84 2.12
C LYS A 52 -6.09 -11.69 1.95
N CYS A 53 -6.51 -10.46 2.23
CA CYS A 53 -5.70 -9.25 2.01
C CYS A 53 -5.28 -8.99 0.55
N ASN A 54 -5.91 -9.66 -0.42
CA ASN A 54 -5.59 -9.58 -1.86
C ASN A 54 -4.12 -9.90 -2.19
N ILE A 55 -3.50 -10.82 -1.44
CA ILE A 55 -2.12 -11.26 -1.70
C ILE A 55 -2.05 -12.18 -2.93
N LYS A 56 -0.89 -12.22 -3.61
CA LYS A 56 -0.74 -12.97 -4.87
C LYS A 56 -0.88 -14.48 -4.70
N LYS A 57 -0.35 -15.03 -3.60
CA LYS A 57 -0.34 -16.48 -3.31
C LYS A 57 -1.16 -16.77 -2.06
N ALA A 58 -2.01 -17.79 -2.11
CA ALA A 58 -2.77 -18.23 -0.95
C ALA A 58 -1.83 -18.75 0.16
N CYS A 59 -2.18 -18.50 1.41
CA CYS A 59 -1.43 -18.98 2.56
C CYS A 59 -1.80 -20.43 2.91
N PRO A 60 -0.83 -21.24 3.37
CA PRO A 60 -1.09 -22.59 3.85
C PRO A 60 -1.91 -22.59 5.15
N SER A 61 -2.50 -23.74 5.48
CA SER A 61 -3.18 -23.95 6.76
C SER A 61 -2.29 -23.57 7.96
N ASN A 62 -2.91 -23.11 9.05
CA ASN A 62 -2.21 -22.70 10.27
C ASN A 62 -1.26 -21.48 10.13
N THR A 63 -1.54 -20.59 9.18
CA THR A 63 -0.89 -19.28 9.05
C THR A 63 -1.93 -18.16 8.93
N PHE A 64 -1.50 -16.92 9.16
CA PHE A 64 -2.27 -15.70 8.92
C PHE A 64 -1.72 -14.96 7.70
N ALA A 65 -2.60 -14.56 6.79
CA ALA A 65 -2.23 -13.73 5.65
C ALA A 65 -2.00 -12.27 6.09
N PHE A 66 -1.03 -11.59 5.52
CA PHE A 66 -0.82 -10.17 5.76
C PHE A 66 -0.43 -9.43 4.48
N LYS A 67 -0.68 -8.12 4.48
CA LYS A 67 -0.15 -7.16 3.52
C LYS A 67 0.13 -5.84 4.21
N ILE A 68 1.35 -5.34 4.08
CA ILE A 68 1.78 -4.04 4.60
C ILE A 68 2.34 -3.23 3.44
N VAL A 69 1.89 -1.99 3.34
CA VAL A 69 2.38 -0.97 2.41
C VAL A 69 2.70 0.26 3.23
N SER A 70 3.88 0.83 3.06
CA SER A 70 4.23 2.09 3.73
C SER A 70 3.59 3.31 3.06
N GLY A 71 3.77 4.48 3.66
CA GLY A 71 3.35 5.74 3.05
C GLY A 71 4.17 6.11 1.81
N ALA A 72 3.54 6.84 0.90
CA ALA A 72 4.18 7.50 -0.24
C ALA A 72 4.41 8.98 0.10
N ALA A 73 5.65 9.31 0.42
CA ALA A 73 6.03 10.61 0.95
C ALA A 73 5.11 11.03 2.12
N ASN A 74 4.57 12.25 2.06
CA ASN A 74 3.59 12.80 3.00
C ASN A 74 2.15 12.80 2.45
N VAL A 75 1.91 12.24 1.26
CA VAL A 75 0.61 12.38 0.55
C VAL A 75 -0.29 11.17 0.76
N ILE A 76 0.25 9.97 0.57
CA ILE A 76 -0.51 8.71 0.75
C ILE A 76 0.03 8.03 1.98
N GLY A 77 -0.86 7.63 2.88
CA GLY A 77 -0.46 6.98 4.12
C GLY A 77 -0.34 5.46 3.97
N PRO A 78 0.07 4.78 5.04
CA PRO A 78 0.32 3.36 5.01
C PRO A 78 -0.99 2.56 4.98
N PHE A 79 -0.89 1.34 4.48
CA PHE A 79 -1.96 0.36 4.46
C PHE A 79 -1.49 -0.92 5.15
N MET A 80 -2.27 -1.42 6.10
CA MET A 80 -2.01 -2.68 6.80
C MET A 80 -3.27 -3.55 6.81
N CYS A 81 -3.14 -4.76 6.31
CA CYS A 81 -4.16 -5.81 6.35
C CYS A 81 -3.60 -7.06 7.03
N PHE A 82 -4.40 -7.64 7.93
CA PHE A 82 -4.08 -8.87 8.63
C PHE A 82 -5.29 -9.79 8.64
N ASP A 83 -5.11 -11.03 8.17
CA ASP A 83 -6.13 -12.07 7.97
C ASP A 83 -7.46 -11.58 7.36
N ASN A 84 -7.35 -10.80 6.28
CA ASN A 84 -8.46 -10.17 5.55
C ASN A 84 -9.18 -9.01 6.28
N VAL A 85 -8.64 -8.57 7.41
CA VAL A 85 -9.12 -7.39 8.12
C VAL A 85 -8.19 -6.23 7.84
N THR A 86 -8.69 -5.15 7.26
CA THR A 86 -7.93 -3.90 7.14
C THR A 86 -7.81 -3.25 8.51
N VAL A 87 -6.58 -3.21 9.00
CA VAL A 87 -6.20 -2.72 10.33
C VAL A 87 -5.97 -1.23 10.30
N MET A 88 -5.18 -0.76 9.34
CA MET A 88 -4.88 0.66 9.14
C MET A 88 -4.96 1.03 7.66
N SER A 89 -5.54 2.19 7.37
CA SER A 89 -5.58 2.78 6.03
C SER A 89 -6.04 4.24 6.08
N ASN A 90 -5.81 4.98 5.00
CA ASN A 90 -6.41 6.31 4.81
C ASN A 90 -7.94 6.28 4.95
N ILE A 91 -8.62 5.27 4.40
CA ILE A 91 -10.09 5.16 4.43
C ILE A 91 -10.60 5.00 5.87
N LYS A 92 -9.85 4.31 6.73
CA LYS A 92 -10.20 4.13 8.15
C LYS A 92 -9.89 5.37 8.99
N ASN A 93 -9.22 6.39 8.43
CA ASN A 93 -8.80 7.61 9.14
C ASN A 93 -8.08 7.33 10.47
N ASN A 94 -7.29 6.25 10.52
CA ASN A 94 -6.58 5.81 11.73
C ASN A 94 -5.07 5.73 11.53
N ILE A 95 -4.54 6.54 10.62
CA ILE A 95 -3.12 6.65 10.29
C ILE A 95 -2.64 8.08 10.53
N GLY A 96 -1.34 8.24 10.77
CA GLY A 96 -0.72 9.55 10.96
C GLY A 96 0.74 9.56 10.58
N ARG A 97 1.30 10.77 10.36
CA ARG A 97 2.73 10.97 10.09
C ARG A 97 3.55 10.37 11.24
N GLY A 98 4.64 9.70 10.91
CA GLY A 98 5.46 8.97 11.87
C GLY A 98 5.40 7.46 11.66
N LEU A 99 5.59 6.74 12.76
CA LEU A 99 5.51 5.29 12.80
C LEU A 99 4.09 4.83 13.18
N ASN A 100 3.44 4.09 12.28
CA ASN A 100 2.10 3.55 12.50
C ASN A 100 2.23 2.11 13.00
N ILE A 101 1.66 1.80 14.16
CA ILE A 101 1.87 0.53 14.87
C ILE A 101 0.53 -0.17 15.13
N ALA A 102 0.39 -1.40 14.64
CA ALA A 102 -0.75 -2.26 14.93
C ALA A 102 -0.32 -3.48 15.75
N LEU A 103 -1.00 -3.72 16.87
CA LEU A 103 -0.87 -4.96 17.64
C LEU A 103 -1.97 -5.92 17.22
N VAL A 104 -1.58 -7.12 16.82
CA VAL A 104 -2.51 -8.17 16.42
C VAL A 104 -2.19 -9.41 17.26
N ASN A 105 -3.19 -9.89 18.00
CA ASN A 105 -3.07 -11.16 18.71
C ASN A 105 -3.72 -12.24 17.86
N GLY A 106 -3.21 -13.48 17.90
CA GLY A 106 -3.80 -14.62 17.19
C GLY A 106 -5.26 -14.90 17.57
N GLU A 107 -5.72 -14.37 18.71
CA GLU A 107 -7.09 -14.53 19.22
C GLU A 107 -7.87 -13.23 19.45
N PHE A 108 -7.25 -12.06 19.61
CA PHE A 108 -7.99 -10.84 19.99
C PHE A 108 -7.33 -9.52 19.57
N PHE A 109 -8.05 -8.71 18.79
CA PHE A 109 -7.68 -7.35 18.41
C PHE A 109 -8.09 -6.35 19.50
N LYS A 110 -7.36 -6.25 20.63
CA LYS A 110 -7.64 -5.19 21.61
C LYS A 110 -6.39 -4.60 22.28
N ARG A 111 -6.25 -3.29 22.03
CA ARG A 111 -5.67 -2.19 22.83
C ARG A 111 -4.18 -2.25 23.22
N LEU A 112 -3.55 -1.09 23.04
CA LEU A 112 -2.11 -0.84 22.96
C LEU A 112 -1.45 -0.58 24.33
N LEU A 113 -0.24 -1.13 24.48
CA LEU A 113 0.90 -0.73 25.31
C LEU A 113 1.11 -1.22 26.75
N VAL A 114 0.13 -1.72 27.50
CA VAL A 114 0.43 -2.14 28.90
C VAL A 114 0.76 -3.62 29.04
N PHE A 115 0.32 -4.48 28.11
CA PHE A 115 0.54 -5.91 28.19
C PHE A 115 0.80 -6.55 26.83
N LEU A 116 2.03 -6.38 26.29
CA LEU A 116 2.49 -7.25 25.22
C LEU A 116 2.68 -8.66 25.80
N HIS A 117 1.69 -9.52 25.59
CA HIS A 117 1.77 -10.94 25.91
C HIS A 117 2.67 -11.65 24.89
N LYS A 118 3.35 -12.72 25.31
CA LYS A 118 3.99 -13.65 24.37
C LYS A 118 2.96 -14.08 23.32
N GLY A 119 3.35 -14.10 22.05
CA GLY A 119 2.44 -14.43 20.94
C GLY A 119 1.80 -13.22 20.24
N THR A 120 1.96 -12.00 20.76
CA THR A 120 1.46 -10.78 20.07
C THR A 120 2.35 -10.44 18.89
N LEU A 121 1.76 -10.32 17.70
CA LEU A 121 2.41 -9.80 16.50
C LEU A 121 2.30 -8.28 16.47
N VAL A 122 3.39 -7.63 16.07
CA VAL A 122 3.52 -6.18 16.01
C VAL A 122 3.82 -5.80 14.57
N LEU A 123 2.86 -5.16 13.91
CA LEU A 123 2.99 -4.65 12.55
C LEU A 123 3.32 -3.16 12.61
N MET A 124 4.32 -2.73 11.86
CA MET A 124 4.73 -1.34 11.80
C MET A 124 4.92 -0.89 10.35
N ALA A 125 4.51 0.35 10.06
CA ALA A 125 4.71 0.98 8.76
C ALA A 125 5.02 2.47 8.91
N ALA A 126 6.03 2.93 8.18
CA ALA A 126 6.43 4.34 8.14
C ALA A 126 5.46 5.19 7.30
N TYR A 127 5.26 6.43 7.72
CA TYR A 127 4.57 7.47 6.95
C TYR A 127 5.30 8.81 7.10
N ASP A 128 5.76 9.38 5.99
CA ASP A 128 6.59 10.59 5.92
C ASP A 128 7.94 10.44 6.63
N ASP A 129 7.97 10.44 7.96
CA ASP A 129 9.20 10.39 8.75
C ASP A 129 9.02 9.55 10.02
N PRO A 130 9.50 8.29 10.05
CA PRO A 130 9.35 7.41 11.20
C PRO A 130 10.38 7.66 12.31
N ALA A 131 11.48 8.37 12.02
CA ALA A 131 12.68 8.31 12.86
C ALA A 131 12.81 9.47 13.86
N THR A 132 12.41 10.69 13.49
CA THR A 132 12.71 11.90 14.30
C THR A 132 12.10 11.87 15.70
N LYS A 133 11.03 11.10 15.91
CA LYS A 133 10.37 10.96 17.22
C LYS A 133 10.82 9.72 18.01
N LEU A 134 11.71 8.89 17.47
CA LEU A 134 12.20 7.68 18.15
C LEU A 134 13.45 7.97 18.96
N ASN A 135 13.36 7.78 20.28
CA ASN A 135 14.51 7.78 21.19
C ASN A 135 15.19 6.39 21.24
N ASP A 136 16.33 6.31 21.91
CA ASP A 136 17.12 5.08 22.00
C ASP A 136 16.37 3.94 22.71
N GLU A 137 15.57 4.27 23.73
CA GLU A 137 14.73 3.30 24.44
C GLU A 137 13.71 2.65 23.49
N ALA A 138 12.97 3.45 22.72
CA ALA A 138 12.00 2.96 21.75
C ALA A 138 12.69 2.11 20.67
N ARG A 139 13.86 2.53 20.19
CA ARG A 139 14.66 1.77 19.20
C ARG A 139 15.09 0.42 19.74
N ASN A 140 15.54 0.36 20.99
CA ASN A 140 15.91 -0.88 21.66
C ASN A 140 14.71 -1.81 21.82
N LEU A 141 13.56 -1.29 22.27
CA LEU A 141 12.33 -2.07 22.38
C LEU A 141 11.88 -2.65 21.02
N ILE A 142 12.00 -1.89 19.95
CA ILE A 142 11.67 -2.38 18.59
C ILE A 142 12.70 -3.42 18.12
N ALA A 143 13.98 -3.24 18.44
CA ALA A 143 15.01 -4.22 18.14
C ALA A 143 14.79 -5.56 18.86
N GLU A 144 14.28 -5.54 20.11
CA GLU A 144 13.88 -6.72 20.88
C GLU A 144 12.67 -7.46 20.28
N LEU A 145 11.85 -6.78 19.47
CA LEU A 145 10.75 -7.42 18.71
C LEU A 145 11.26 -8.16 17.45
N GLY A 146 12.57 -8.13 17.19
CA GLY A 146 13.21 -8.82 16.06
C GLY A 146 13.65 -7.91 14.92
N SER A 147 13.61 -6.58 15.07
CA SER A 147 14.06 -5.65 14.01
C SER A 147 15.59 -5.62 13.86
N SER A 148 16.04 -5.56 12.61
CA SER A 148 17.44 -5.34 12.23
C SER A 148 17.74 -3.88 11.86
N TYR A 149 16.70 -3.07 11.59
CA TYR A 149 16.85 -1.70 11.10
C TYR A 149 16.43 -0.63 12.09
N ALA A 150 15.68 -0.96 13.16
CA ALA A 150 15.14 0.02 14.11
C ALA A 150 16.19 0.97 14.71
N SER A 151 17.37 0.46 15.06
CA SER A 151 18.46 1.26 15.63
C SER A 151 19.07 2.27 14.65
N LYS A 152 18.94 2.03 13.34
CA LYS A 152 19.54 2.87 12.28
C LYS A 152 18.54 3.67 11.44
N LEU A 153 17.24 3.58 11.75
CA LEU A 153 16.21 4.38 11.06
C LEU A 153 16.54 5.87 11.18
N GLY A 154 16.71 6.51 10.03
CA GLY A 154 16.97 7.93 9.84
C GLY A 154 15.78 8.70 9.27
N PHE A 155 15.97 10.00 9.15
CA PHE A 155 14.94 10.96 8.71
C PHE A 155 14.36 10.57 7.34
N ARG A 156 13.05 10.32 7.31
CA ARG A 156 12.28 9.90 6.13
C ARG A 156 12.74 8.61 5.46
N ASP A 157 13.52 7.79 6.14
CA ASP A 157 13.68 6.41 5.70
C ASP A 157 12.31 5.75 5.64
N ASN A 158 12.11 4.89 4.65
CA ASN A 158 10.89 4.10 4.55
C ASN A 158 11.12 2.73 5.14
N TRP A 159 10.15 2.23 5.89
CA TRP A 159 10.32 1.00 6.67
C TRP A 159 8.98 0.34 6.93
N ILE A 160 8.97 -0.98 6.78
CA ILE A 160 7.85 -1.85 7.14
C ILE A 160 8.38 -3.07 7.88
N PHE A 161 7.64 -3.51 8.90
CA PHE A 161 8.11 -4.54 9.81
C PHE A 161 6.95 -5.32 10.41
N ILE A 162 7.16 -6.62 10.57
CA ILE A 162 6.34 -7.48 11.43
C ILE A 162 7.27 -8.16 12.40
N GLY A 163 7.09 -7.92 13.69
CA GLY A 163 7.83 -8.56 14.77
C GLY A 163 6.90 -9.20 15.78
N GLY A 164 7.48 -9.66 16.88
CA GLY A 164 6.71 -10.21 17.97
C GLY A 164 7.55 -10.33 19.22
N LYS A 165 6.90 -10.17 20.39
CA LYS A 165 7.59 -10.36 21.66
C LYS A 165 7.90 -11.83 21.87
N GLY A 166 9.18 -12.14 22.14
CA GLY A 166 9.66 -13.50 22.39
C GLY A 166 10.21 -14.22 21.15
N ILE A 167 10.36 -13.52 20.02
CA ILE A 167 11.14 -14.03 18.89
C ILE A 167 12.62 -14.16 19.31
N LYS A 168 13.27 -15.27 18.95
CA LYS A 168 14.69 -15.50 19.27
C LYS A 168 15.63 -14.88 18.24
N ASP A 169 15.20 -14.86 16.99
CA ASP A 169 15.96 -14.38 15.84
C ASP A 169 15.40 -13.08 15.27
N LYS A 170 16.10 -12.51 14.29
CA LYS A 170 15.59 -11.38 13.51
C LYS A 170 14.36 -11.80 12.71
N SER A 171 13.40 -10.90 12.60
CA SER A 171 12.20 -11.17 11.82
C SER A 171 12.54 -11.28 10.33
N PRO A 172 12.02 -12.29 9.62
CA PRO A 172 12.12 -12.35 8.16
C PRO A 172 11.19 -11.35 7.46
N PHE A 173 10.31 -10.68 8.22
CA PHE A 173 9.29 -9.77 7.71
C PHE A 173 9.71 -8.33 7.98
N GLU A 174 10.77 -7.88 7.30
CA GLU A 174 11.28 -6.51 7.44
C GLU A 174 11.81 -6.02 6.09
N GLN A 175 11.41 -4.81 5.70
CA GLN A 175 11.99 -4.10 4.54
C GLN A 175 12.32 -2.66 4.92
N TYR A 176 13.37 -2.14 4.31
CA TYR A 176 13.92 -0.82 4.61
C TYR A 176 14.45 -0.17 3.33
N LEU A 177 14.18 1.11 3.16
CA LEU A 177 14.79 1.97 2.16
C LEU A 177 15.30 3.24 2.83
N LYS A 178 16.59 3.52 2.60
CA LYS A 178 17.21 4.74 3.07
C LYS A 178 16.72 5.93 2.24
N ASN A 179 16.45 7.05 2.89
CA ASN A 179 16.29 8.33 2.24
C ASN A 179 17.63 8.81 1.67
N ASP A 180 17.74 8.86 0.34
CA ASP A 180 18.93 9.29 -0.37
C ASP A 180 18.56 10.12 -1.59
N LYS A 181 19.07 11.36 -1.66
CA LYS A 181 18.76 12.30 -2.74
C LYS A 181 19.06 11.75 -4.14
N GLN A 182 20.00 10.82 -4.28
CA GLN A 182 20.40 10.27 -5.58
C GLN A 182 19.49 9.13 -6.06
N THR A 183 18.87 8.39 -5.14
CA THR A 183 18.08 7.18 -5.46
C THR A 183 16.59 7.32 -5.13
N ASN A 184 16.21 8.40 -4.46
CA ASN A 184 14.82 8.67 -4.11
C ASN A 184 13.93 8.77 -5.36
N LYS A 185 12.76 8.13 -5.26
CA LYS A 185 11.70 8.19 -6.29
C LYS A 185 10.89 9.48 -6.21
N TYR A 186 10.75 10.04 -5.02
CA TYR A 186 10.04 11.30 -4.78
C TYR A 186 11.03 12.38 -4.32
N ASP A 187 10.65 13.65 -4.42
CA ASP A 187 11.52 14.76 -4.01
C ASP A 187 11.74 14.77 -2.48
N GLY A 188 12.81 14.12 -2.03
CA GLY A 188 13.17 14.00 -0.62
C GLY A 188 12.50 12.85 0.15
N TRP A 189 11.92 11.87 -0.55
CA TRP A 189 11.46 10.60 0.04
C TRP A 189 11.78 9.40 -0.88
N PRO A 190 12.17 8.26 -0.31
CA PRO A 190 12.35 7.02 -1.07
C PRO A 190 10.98 6.44 -1.50
N GLU A 191 11.00 5.40 -2.33
CA GLU A 191 9.78 4.78 -2.81
C GLU A 191 9.00 4.01 -1.73
N VAL A 192 7.75 3.66 -2.08
CA VAL A 192 6.88 2.86 -1.22
C VAL A 192 7.42 1.44 -1.10
N LEU A 193 7.42 0.92 0.13
CA LEU A 193 7.70 -0.47 0.43
C LEU A 193 6.39 -1.26 0.50
N GLU A 194 6.40 -2.47 -0.06
CA GLU A 194 5.29 -3.41 0.02
C GLU A 194 5.80 -4.79 0.39
N MET A 195 5.15 -5.40 1.38
CA MET A 195 5.40 -6.77 1.80
C MET A 195 4.08 -7.49 2.00
N GLU A 196 3.97 -8.67 1.44
CA GLU A 196 2.84 -9.57 1.65
C GLU A 196 3.35 -10.99 1.91
N GLY A 197 2.58 -11.77 2.67
CA GLY A 197 2.99 -13.11 3.02
C GLY A 197 2.11 -13.77 4.07
N CYS A 198 2.67 -14.77 4.72
CA CYS A 198 1.98 -15.62 5.68
C CYS A 198 2.81 -15.71 6.97
N VAL A 199 2.23 -15.33 8.11
CA VAL A 199 2.88 -15.45 9.42
C VAL A 199 2.36 -16.72 10.12
N PRO A 200 3.21 -17.55 10.73
CA PRO A 200 2.77 -18.69 11.54
C PRO A 200 1.86 -18.27 12.69
N LYS A 201 0.85 -19.09 13.03
CA LYS A 201 -0.02 -18.82 14.19
C LYS A 201 0.67 -18.96 15.54
N LYS A 202 1.76 -19.74 15.60
CA LYS A 202 2.58 -19.92 16.79
C LYS A 202 3.96 -19.34 16.54
N LEU A 203 4.43 -18.53 17.47
CA LEU A 203 5.78 -17.99 17.53
C LEU A 203 6.56 -18.88 18.51
N ASP A 204 7.18 -19.96 18.01
CA ASP A 204 7.93 -20.96 18.81
C ASP A 204 9.43 -20.60 18.94
#